data_AF-A0A2Z4XVX8-F1
#
_entry.id   AF-A0A2Z4XVX8-F1
#
_cell.length_a   1.000
_cell.length_b   1.000
_cell.length_c   1.000
_cell.angle_alpha   90.00
_cell.angle_beta   90.00
_cell.angle_gamma   90.00
#
_symmetry.space_group_name_H-M   'P 1'
#
loop_
_entity.id
_entity.type
_entity.pdbx_description
1 polymer ?
#
loop_
_entity_poly.entity_id
_entity_poly.type
_entity_poly.pdbx_seq_one_letter_code
_entity_poly.pdbx_strand_id
1 'polypeptide(L)'
;MSEPMLSRQNITSGKSLHIRTDATSCINSHSDPRVFIDSLKIAGKSLDKNLVAIDGGESVTASDKATGAACVIEANIVPGSINPTVSLLLGVLMDSATKSELEEKLSQVKNSGTTDIEIEFGSANKKQEFKSDEKWGIIADLSDFKFFPINPNVFEYKIMATELMGVAKNGMKYHLIEFQGLTTEKGDLNVCSAASTDKGTAKIGYIAV
;
A
#
# COMPACT_ATOMS: atom_id res chain seq x y z
N MET A 1 -16.30 -15.92 11.89
CA MET A 1 -16.23 -14.51 11.46
C MET A 1 -14.86 -14.01 11.85
N SER A 2 -14.06 -13.54 10.89
CA SER A 2 -12.76 -12.92 11.17
C SER A 2 -12.95 -11.57 11.84
N GLU A 3 -12.07 -11.23 12.77
CA GLU A 3 -12.03 -9.87 13.33
C GLU A 3 -11.72 -8.85 12.20
N PRO A 4 -12.34 -7.67 12.20
CA PRO A 4 -12.06 -6.67 11.18
C PRO A 4 -10.64 -6.15 11.31
N MET A 5 -9.96 -5.93 10.17
CA MET A 5 -8.60 -5.37 10.14
C MET A 5 -8.48 -4.07 10.95
N LEU A 6 -9.49 -3.19 10.83
CA LEU A 6 -9.58 -1.93 11.58
C LEU A 6 -10.87 -1.89 12.40
N SER A 7 -10.74 -2.04 13.72
CA SER A 7 -11.87 -1.88 14.65
C SER A 7 -12.28 -0.41 14.77
N ARG A 8 -13.57 -0.18 15.08
CA ARG A 8 -14.08 1.18 15.36
C ARG A 8 -13.32 1.83 16.51
N GLN A 9 -12.93 1.04 17.51
CA GLN A 9 -12.14 1.50 18.65
C GLN A 9 -10.77 2.02 18.23
N ASN A 10 -10.08 1.35 17.30
CA ASN A 10 -8.77 1.81 16.81
C ASN A 10 -8.90 3.18 16.12
N ILE A 11 -9.95 3.34 15.31
CA ILE A 11 -10.23 4.56 14.56
C ILE A 11 -10.56 5.73 15.50
N THR A 12 -11.43 5.52 16.50
CA THR A 12 -11.88 6.60 17.38
C THR A 12 -10.85 7.01 18.44
N SER A 13 -9.97 6.09 18.84
CA SER A 13 -8.97 6.35 19.88
C SER A 13 -7.65 6.91 19.35
N GLY A 14 -7.51 7.12 18.04
CA GLY A 14 -6.28 7.61 17.43
C GLY A 14 -5.09 6.65 17.59
N LYS A 15 -5.37 5.34 17.74
CA LYS A 15 -4.33 4.31 17.78
C LYS A 15 -3.75 4.08 16.39
N SER A 16 -2.58 3.45 16.36
CA SER A 16 -1.97 2.98 15.11
C SER A 16 -2.94 2.15 14.28
N LEU A 17 -3.03 2.48 13.00
CA LEU A 17 -3.83 1.78 12.01
C LEU A 17 -2.91 0.80 11.30
N HIS A 18 -3.12 -0.48 11.54
CA HIS A 18 -2.36 -1.56 10.93
C HIS A 18 -3.19 -2.22 9.84
N ILE A 19 -2.79 -2.04 8.60
CA ILE A 19 -3.39 -2.70 7.43
C ILE A 19 -2.36 -3.74 6.99
N ARG A 20 -2.69 -5.03 7.08
CA ARG A 20 -1.79 -6.11 6.70
C ARG A 20 -2.52 -7.18 5.92
N THR A 21 -1.97 -7.57 4.79
CA THR A 21 -2.49 -8.65 3.94
C THR A 21 -1.40 -9.69 3.70
N ASP A 22 -1.76 -10.84 3.15
CA ASP A 22 -0.74 -11.79 2.70
C ASP A 22 0.04 -11.18 1.51
N ALA A 23 1.31 -11.56 1.39
CA ALA A 23 2.24 -10.97 0.43
C ALA A 23 1.77 -11.10 -1.03
N THR A 24 0.95 -12.11 -1.32
CA THR A 24 0.35 -12.39 -2.63
C THR A 24 -1.17 -12.40 -2.59
N SER A 25 -1.81 -11.80 -1.57
CA SER A 25 -3.29 -11.73 -1.46
C SER A 25 -3.97 -10.95 -2.59
N CYS A 26 -3.21 -10.14 -3.32
CA CYS A 26 -3.72 -9.42 -4.48
C CYS A 26 -3.89 -10.34 -5.71
N ILE A 27 -3.37 -11.56 -5.68
CA ILE A 27 -3.43 -12.51 -6.80
C ILE A 27 -4.14 -13.80 -6.37
N ASN A 28 -4.82 -14.44 -7.33
CA ASN A 28 -5.62 -15.68 -7.16
C ASN A 28 -6.99 -15.52 -6.49
N SER A 29 -7.69 -16.65 -6.36
CA SER A 29 -9.06 -16.76 -5.85
C SER A 29 -9.05 -17.17 -4.38
N HIS A 30 -9.36 -16.24 -3.48
CA HIS A 30 -9.51 -16.50 -2.05
C HIS A 30 -10.37 -15.40 -1.39
N SER A 31 -10.71 -15.57 -0.11
CA SER A 31 -11.53 -14.61 0.66
C SER A 31 -10.71 -13.60 1.47
N ASP A 32 -9.41 -13.83 1.67
CA ASP A 32 -8.57 -13.12 2.68
C ASP A 32 -8.17 -11.72 2.24
N PRO A 33 -8.27 -10.67 3.08
CA PRO A 33 -8.00 -9.28 2.76
C PRO A 33 -6.92 -8.99 1.70
N ARG A 34 -7.20 -8.07 0.76
CA ARG A 34 -6.25 -7.63 -0.26
C ARG A 34 -6.32 -6.13 -0.50
N VAL A 35 -5.17 -5.50 -0.74
CA VAL A 35 -5.09 -4.10 -1.16
C VAL A 35 -4.10 -4.01 -2.30
N PHE A 36 -4.48 -3.38 -3.39
CA PHE A 36 -3.59 -3.05 -4.50
C PHE A 36 -3.93 -1.68 -5.08
N ILE A 37 -2.92 -1.06 -5.69
CA ILE A 37 -3.02 0.24 -6.34
C ILE A 37 -2.73 0.09 -7.84
N ASP A 38 -3.46 0.85 -8.65
CA ASP A 38 -3.42 0.73 -10.10
C ASP A 38 -2.24 1.44 -10.76
N SER A 39 -1.57 2.33 -10.03
CA SER A 39 -0.33 2.99 -10.41
C SER A 39 0.53 3.27 -9.17
N LEU A 40 1.85 3.27 -9.36
CA LEU A 40 2.83 3.55 -8.32
C LEU A 40 3.99 4.31 -8.95
N LYS A 41 4.37 5.42 -8.33
CA LYS A 41 5.55 6.19 -8.70
C LYS A 41 6.43 6.40 -7.47
N ILE A 42 7.72 6.12 -7.59
CA ILE A 42 8.70 6.26 -6.51
C ILE A 42 9.87 7.10 -7.02
N ALA A 43 10.20 8.19 -6.32
CA ALA A 43 11.33 9.06 -6.67
C ALA A 43 11.31 9.47 -8.16
N GLY A 44 10.12 9.88 -8.65
CA GLY A 44 9.94 10.28 -10.04
C GLY A 44 9.78 9.13 -11.06
N LYS A 45 10.07 7.88 -10.68
CA LYS A 45 10.00 6.72 -11.59
C LYS A 45 8.65 6.01 -11.45
N SER A 46 7.88 5.94 -12.53
CA SER A 46 6.66 5.14 -12.59
C SER A 46 7.00 3.65 -12.72
N LEU A 47 6.28 2.81 -11.99
CA LEU A 47 6.31 1.36 -12.16
C LEU A 47 5.18 0.90 -13.08
N ASP A 48 5.45 -0.16 -13.83
CA ASP A 48 4.51 -0.69 -14.79
C ASP A 48 3.29 -1.32 -14.09
N LYS A 49 2.11 -1.07 -14.67
CA LYS A 49 0.88 -1.76 -14.30
C LYS A 49 0.87 -3.15 -14.94
N ASN A 50 1.54 -4.10 -14.29
CA ASN A 50 1.79 -5.44 -14.84
C ASN A 50 1.34 -6.59 -13.92
N LEU A 51 0.69 -6.29 -12.81
CA LEU A 51 0.05 -7.29 -11.94
C LEU A 51 -1.39 -7.52 -12.39
N VAL A 52 -1.76 -8.77 -12.65
CA VAL A 52 -3.15 -9.19 -12.78
C VAL A 52 -3.71 -9.37 -11.37
N ALA A 53 -4.06 -8.25 -10.73
CA ALA A 53 -4.60 -8.22 -9.39
C ALA A 53 -6.12 -8.43 -9.41
N ILE A 54 -6.65 -9.14 -8.42
CA ILE A 54 -8.04 -9.59 -8.37
C ILE A 54 -8.77 -8.82 -7.26
N ASP A 55 -9.83 -8.08 -7.61
CA ASP A 55 -10.65 -7.43 -6.60
C ASP A 55 -11.51 -8.46 -5.85
N GLY A 56 -11.95 -8.13 -4.63
CA GLY A 56 -12.74 -9.05 -3.80
C GLY A 56 -14.00 -9.59 -4.51
N GLY A 57 -14.10 -10.91 -4.61
CA GLY A 57 -15.23 -11.59 -5.26
C GLY A 57 -15.25 -11.48 -6.79
N GLU A 58 -14.20 -10.96 -7.42
CA GLU A 58 -14.00 -11.04 -8.86
C GLU A 58 -13.66 -12.48 -9.29
N SER A 59 -14.13 -12.89 -10.47
CA SER A 59 -13.85 -14.22 -11.00
C SER A 59 -12.48 -14.24 -11.68
N VAL A 60 -11.55 -15.03 -11.15
CA VAL A 60 -10.18 -15.15 -11.69
C VAL A 60 -10.12 -15.63 -13.14
N THR A 61 -11.15 -16.34 -13.62
CA THR A 61 -11.19 -16.81 -15.01
C THR A 61 -11.59 -15.72 -16.00
N ALA A 62 -12.08 -14.57 -15.51
CA ALA A 62 -12.46 -13.41 -16.31
C ALA A 62 -11.39 -12.31 -16.31
N SER A 63 -10.38 -12.40 -15.44
CA SER A 63 -9.31 -11.40 -15.30
C SER A 63 -8.14 -11.72 -16.24
N ASP A 64 -8.10 -11.04 -17.40
CA ASP A 64 -7.08 -11.22 -18.44
C ASP A 64 -6.07 -10.05 -18.54
N LYS A 65 -6.37 -8.93 -17.88
CA LYS A 65 -5.60 -7.69 -17.97
C LYS A 65 -4.94 -7.33 -16.64
N ALA A 66 -3.79 -6.67 -16.73
CA ALA A 66 -3.14 -6.11 -15.57
C ALA A 66 -3.96 -4.94 -15.00
N THR A 67 -4.23 -5.02 -13.71
CA THR A 67 -5.10 -4.11 -12.93
C THR A 67 -4.34 -3.41 -11.81
N GLY A 68 -3.19 -3.93 -11.39
CA GLY A 68 -2.34 -3.37 -10.34
C GLY A 68 -0.92 -3.05 -10.82
N ALA A 69 -0.34 -1.98 -10.27
CA ALA A 69 1.10 -1.71 -10.33
C ALA A 69 1.82 -2.19 -9.06
N ALA A 70 1.12 -2.19 -7.93
CA ALA A 70 1.65 -2.70 -6.67
C ALA A 70 0.56 -3.27 -5.76
N CYS A 71 0.92 -4.27 -4.97
CA CYS A 71 0.13 -4.73 -3.84
C CYS A 71 0.59 -4.02 -2.57
N VAL A 72 -0.33 -3.52 -1.77
CA VAL A 72 -0.03 -2.95 -0.46
C VAL A 72 -0.15 -4.08 0.56
N ILE A 73 0.99 -4.67 0.91
CA ILE A 73 1.08 -5.83 1.81
C ILE A 73 0.98 -5.39 3.27
N GLU A 74 1.64 -4.28 3.60
CA GLU A 74 1.52 -3.65 4.91
C GLU A 74 1.48 -2.13 4.76
N ALA A 75 0.57 -1.49 5.48
CA ALA A 75 0.60 -0.06 5.75
C ALA A 75 0.32 0.14 7.23
N ASN A 76 1.31 0.63 7.96
CA ASN A 76 1.18 1.00 9.36
C ASN A 76 1.23 2.52 9.47
N ILE A 77 0.14 3.11 9.95
CA ILE A 77 -0.02 4.56 10.07
C ILE A 77 -0.22 4.87 11.55
N VAL A 78 0.76 5.55 12.14
CA VAL A 78 0.71 6.05 13.50
C VAL A 78 0.22 7.50 13.44
N PRO A 79 -1.00 7.82 13.93
CA PRO A 79 -1.50 9.18 13.94
C PRO A 79 -0.55 10.13 14.70
N GLY A 80 -0.35 11.33 14.15
CA GLY A 80 0.46 12.38 14.75
C GLY A 80 -0.32 13.67 14.99
N SER A 81 0.18 14.52 15.89
CA SER A 81 -0.44 15.83 16.16
C SER A 81 -0.35 16.76 14.95
N ILE A 82 0.74 16.68 14.19
CA ILE A 82 0.97 17.43 12.95
C ILE A 82 0.98 16.47 11.76
N ASN A 83 1.93 15.54 11.77
CA ASN A 83 2.17 14.63 10.64
C ASN A 83 2.18 13.18 11.17
N PRO A 84 1.52 12.22 10.49
CA PRO A 84 1.59 10.81 10.87
C PRO A 84 2.99 10.22 10.61
N THR A 85 3.33 9.16 11.33
CA THR A 85 4.46 8.29 10.94
C THR A 85 3.91 7.09 10.18
N VAL A 86 4.47 6.83 9.00
CA VAL A 86 4.02 5.76 8.09
C VAL A 86 5.17 4.80 7.79
N SER A 87 4.87 3.51 7.79
CA SER A 87 5.71 2.47 7.19
C SER A 87 4.90 1.65 6.19
N LEU A 88 5.53 1.25 5.09
CA LEU A 88 4.90 0.56 3.97
C LEU A 88 5.69 -0.69 3.60
N LEU A 89 4.99 -1.76 3.27
CA LEU A 89 5.52 -2.92 2.56
C LEU A 89 4.71 -3.12 1.29
N LEU A 90 5.37 -2.95 0.15
CA LEU A 90 4.76 -3.05 -1.17
C LEU A 90 5.29 -4.27 -1.91
N GLY A 91 4.42 -4.93 -2.65
CA GLY A 91 4.79 -6.00 -3.57
C GLY A 91 4.67 -5.51 -5.01
N VAL A 92 5.74 -5.60 -5.78
CA VAL A 92 5.79 -5.13 -7.18
C VAL A 92 6.44 -6.16 -8.08
N LEU A 93 6.01 -6.25 -9.33
CA LEU A 93 6.65 -7.10 -10.33
C LEU A 93 7.57 -6.23 -11.19
N MET A 94 8.88 -6.47 -11.11
CA MET A 94 9.86 -5.69 -11.85
C MET A 94 11.09 -6.53 -12.23
N ASP A 95 11.81 -6.07 -13.24
CA ASP A 95 13.09 -6.65 -13.65
C ASP A 95 14.26 -6.09 -12.80
N SER A 96 15.42 -6.73 -12.95
CA SER A 96 16.63 -6.36 -12.20
C SER A 96 17.13 -4.95 -12.54
N ALA A 97 16.93 -4.47 -13.78
CA ALA A 97 17.38 -3.14 -14.20
C ALA A 97 16.57 -2.05 -13.50
N THR A 98 15.24 -2.18 -13.51
CA THR A 98 14.30 -1.31 -12.81
C THR A 98 14.59 -1.28 -11.32
N LYS A 99 14.89 -2.44 -10.71
CA LYS A 99 15.33 -2.53 -9.32
C LYS A 99 16.59 -1.70 -9.08
N SER A 100 17.65 -1.90 -9.86
CA SER A 100 18.93 -1.20 -9.66
C SER A 100 18.80 0.32 -9.83
N GLU A 101 18.03 0.78 -10.82
CA GLU A 101 17.75 2.21 -10.99
C GLU A 101 16.98 2.80 -9.80
N LEU A 102 16.04 2.04 -9.23
CA LEU A 102 15.30 2.47 -8.07
C LEU A 102 16.20 2.55 -6.83
N GLU A 103 17.06 1.54 -6.62
CA GLU A 103 18.04 1.54 -5.52
C GLU A 103 19.01 2.72 -5.62
N GLU A 104 19.49 3.05 -6.82
CA GLU A 104 20.36 4.20 -7.06
C GLU A 104 19.66 5.51 -6.69
N LYS A 105 18.44 5.74 -7.17
CA LYS A 105 17.67 6.95 -6.88
C LYS A 105 17.38 7.12 -5.39
N LEU A 106 16.97 6.04 -4.71
CA LEU A 106 16.68 6.06 -3.29
C LEU A 106 17.96 6.31 -2.45
N SER A 107 19.09 5.72 -2.86
CA SER A 107 20.41 5.96 -2.25
C SER A 107 20.88 7.40 -2.41
N GLN A 108 20.75 7.98 -3.61
CA GLN A 108 21.12 9.37 -3.88
C GLN A 108 20.41 10.32 -2.93
N VAL A 109 19.12 10.10 -2.67
CA VAL A 109 18.35 10.96 -1.78
C VAL A 109 18.80 10.79 -0.33
N LYS A 110 18.96 9.55 0.15
CA LYS A 110 19.46 9.28 1.51
C LYS A 110 20.81 9.97 1.75
N ASN A 111 21.68 9.99 0.75
CA ASN A 111 23.00 10.62 0.83
C ASN A 111 22.98 12.15 0.64
N SER A 112 22.04 12.67 -0.14
CA SER A 112 21.91 14.13 -0.41
C SER A 112 21.31 14.92 0.76
N GLY A 113 20.64 14.23 1.69
CA GLY A 113 19.93 14.89 2.79
C GLY A 113 18.64 15.61 2.36
N THR A 114 18.11 15.34 1.17
CA THR A 114 16.86 15.93 0.67
C THR A 114 15.65 15.13 1.14
N THR A 115 14.50 15.79 1.27
CA THR A 115 13.19 15.16 1.53
C THR A 115 12.36 15.04 0.25
N ASP A 116 12.94 15.34 -0.91
CA ASP A 116 12.24 15.50 -2.19
C ASP A 116 11.85 14.16 -2.86
N ILE A 117 11.93 13.04 -2.15
CA ILE A 117 11.32 11.79 -2.63
C ILE A 117 9.84 11.81 -2.30
N GLU A 118 9.05 11.62 -3.35
CA GLU A 118 7.66 11.21 -3.23
C GLU A 118 7.49 9.74 -3.63
N ILE A 119 6.65 9.05 -2.86
CA ILE A 119 6.01 7.79 -3.21
C ILE A 119 4.54 8.13 -3.44
N GLU A 120 4.10 8.06 -4.70
CA GLU A 120 2.76 8.46 -5.12
C GLU A 120 1.96 7.20 -5.49
N PHE A 121 0.80 7.03 -4.86
CA PHE A 121 -0.15 5.97 -5.16
C PHE A 121 -1.22 6.45 -6.13
N GLY A 122 -1.64 5.57 -7.04
CA GLY A 122 -2.85 5.74 -7.84
C GLY A 122 -4.12 5.39 -7.07
N SER A 123 -5.12 4.87 -7.78
CA SER A 123 -6.38 4.40 -7.20
C SER A 123 -6.20 3.05 -6.51
N ALA A 124 -6.69 2.94 -5.28
CA ALA A 124 -6.78 1.66 -4.57
C ALA A 124 -8.05 0.89 -4.97
N ASN A 125 -8.00 -0.44 -4.89
CA ASN A 125 -9.16 -1.28 -5.13
C ASN A 125 -10.26 -1.07 -4.06
N LYS A 126 -11.52 -1.33 -4.42
CA LYS A 126 -12.69 -1.01 -3.58
C LYS A 126 -13.21 -2.19 -2.76
N LYS A 127 -12.90 -3.43 -3.15
CA LYS A 127 -13.33 -4.65 -2.46
C LYS A 127 -12.13 -5.32 -1.80
N GLN A 128 -11.72 -4.74 -0.67
CA GLN A 128 -10.49 -5.13 0.01
C GLN A 128 -10.72 -6.26 1.01
N GLU A 129 -11.77 -6.15 1.83
CA GLU A 129 -12.12 -7.10 2.89
C GLU A 129 -13.61 -7.51 2.80
N PHE A 130 -13.88 -8.80 3.04
CA PHE A 130 -15.24 -9.33 3.15
C PHE A 130 -15.76 -9.09 4.57
N LYS A 131 -16.81 -8.28 4.68
CA LYS A 131 -17.35 -7.74 5.93
C LYS A 131 -18.37 -8.68 6.58
N SER A 132 -18.72 -8.41 7.84
CA SER A 132 -19.65 -9.25 8.61
C SER A 132 -21.08 -9.27 8.08
N ASP A 133 -21.46 -8.30 7.24
CA ASP A 133 -22.75 -8.20 6.55
C ASP A 133 -22.75 -8.82 5.15
N GLU A 134 -21.82 -9.76 4.91
CA GLU A 134 -21.69 -10.55 3.67
C GLU A 134 -21.44 -9.71 2.41
N LYS A 135 -20.80 -8.55 2.60
CA LYS A 135 -20.46 -7.63 1.52
C LYS A 135 -18.98 -7.31 1.52
N TRP A 136 -18.47 -7.04 0.33
CA TRP A 136 -17.14 -6.49 0.20
C TRP A 136 -17.13 -5.00 0.55
N GLY A 137 -16.08 -4.56 1.24
CA GLY A 137 -15.81 -3.16 1.52
C GLY A 137 -14.32 -2.85 1.52
N ILE A 138 -13.99 -1.56 1.66
CA ILE A 138 -12.61 -1.14 1.89
C ILE A 138 -12.16 -1.51 3.31
N ILE A 139 -10.86 -1.62 3.51
CA ILE A 139 -10.22 -1.50 4.82
C ILE A 139 -9.89 -0.03 5.02
N ALA A 140 -9.11 0.50 4.08
CA ALA A 140 -8.72 1.90 4.00
C ALA A 140 -8.58 2.33 2.54
N ASP A 141 -8.98 3.56 2.24
CA ASP A 141 -8.82 4.15 0.93
C ASP A 141 -7.45 4.85 0.84
N LEU A 142 -6.47 4.13 0.31
CA LEU A 142 -5.11 4.64 0.08
C LEU A 142 -4.95 5.34 -1.28
N SER A 143 -6.06 5.65 -1.96
CA SER A 143 -6.01 6.29 -3.27
C SER A 143 -5.36 7.67 -3.20
N ASP A 144 -4.51 7.97 -4.18
CA ASP A 144 -3.85 9.28 -4.33
C ASP A 144 -3.03 9.72 -3.11
N PHE A 145 -2.60 8.77 -2.27
CA PHE A 145 -1.69 9.08 -1.17
C PHE A 145 -0.31 9.43 -1.73
N LYS A 146 0.26 10.49 -1.17
CA LYS A 146 1.66 10.88 -1.39
C LYS A 146 2.40 10.73 -0.08
N PHE A 147 3.46 9.94 -0.10
CA PHE A 147 4.34 9.78 1.04
C PHE A 147 5.71 10.35 0.75
N PHE A 148 6.30 10.96 1.77
CA PHE A 148 7.65 11.50 1.70
C PHE A 148 8.39 11.22 3.01
N PRO A 149 9.73 11.18 3.00
CA PRO A 149 10.54 11.03 4.21
C PRO A 149 10.22 12.08 5.26
N ILE A 150 10.07 11.68 6.54
CA ILE A 150 10.00 12.63 7.67
C ILE A 150 11.29 13.45 7.73
N ASN A 151 12.43 12.76 7.63
CA ASN A 151 13.74 13.34 7.43
C ASN A 151 14.69 12.25 6.85
N PRO A 152 15.83 12.64 6.27
CA PRO A 152 16.75 11.68 5.64
C PRO A 152 17.35 10.63 6.60
N ASN A 153 17.49 10.98 7.89
CA ASN A 153 18.14 10.12 8.88
C ASN A 153 17.24 8.98 9.38
N VAL A 154 15.92 9.18 9.38
CA VAL A 154 14.93 8.16 9.78
C VAL A 154 14.38 7.38 8.59
N PHE A 155 14.67 7.83 7.36
CA PHE A 155 14.25 7.16 6.15
C PHE A 155 15.07 5.91 5.87
N GLU A 156 14.39 4.77 5.85
CA GLU A 156 14.97 3.49 5.49
C GLU A 156 14.15 2.84 4.39
N TYR A 157 14.85 2.15 3.50
CA TYR A 157 14.22 1.35 2.47
C TYR A 157 14.97 0.04 2.27
N LYS A 158 14.25 -0.98 1.82
CA LYS A 158 14.84 -2.28 1.48
C LYS A 158 14.07 -2.90 0.32
N ILE A 159 14.80 -3.36 -0.71
CA ILE A 159 14.21 -4.03 -1.88
C ILE A 159 14.69 -5.48 -1.93
N MET A 160 13.77 -6.42 -1.73
CA MET A 160 14.04 -7.86 -1.68
C MET A 160 13.40 -8.56 -2.87
N ALA A 161 14.17 -9.32 -3.63
CA ALA A 161 13.60 -10.24 -4.63
C ALA A 161 12.99 -11.45 -3.94
N THR A 162 11.88 -11.95 -4.48
CA THR A 162 11.22 -13.16 -3.96
C THR A 162 10.89 -14.13 -5.10
N GLU A 163 10.67 -15.38 -4.74
CA GLU A 163 10.19 -16.42 -5.65
C GLU A 163 8.66 -16.65 -5.51
N LEU A 164 7.95 -15.74 -4.83
CA LEU A 164 6.52 -15.89 -4.51
C LEU A 164 5.61 -15.99 -5.75
N MET A 165 6.04 -15.41 -6.88
CA MET A 165 5.35 -15.50 -8.18
C MET A 165 6.21 -16.18 -9.25
N GLY A 166 7.31 -16.83 -8.85
CA GLY A 166 8.34 -17.33 -9.76
C GLY A 166 8.98 -16.21 -10.59
N VAL A 167 9.46 -16.58 -11.78
CA VAL A 167 10.08 -15.66 -12.75
C VAL A 167 9.20 -15.58 -13.99
N ALA A 168 8.74 -14.39 -14.32
CA ALA A 168 7.97 -14.15 -15.54
C ALA A 168 8.81 -14.43 -16.78
N LYS A 169 8.17 -14.72 -17.93
CA LYS A 169 8.88 -15.04 -19.19
C LYS A 169 9.85 -13.94 -19.65
N ASN A 170 9.59 -12.69 -19.27
CA ASN A 170 10.43 -11.53 -19.57
C ASN A 170 11.49 -11.25 -18.48
N GLY A 171 11.67 -12.15 -17.51
CA GLY A 171 12.68 -12.03 -16.46
C GLY A 171 12.25 -11.22 -15.23
N MET A 172 11.02 -10.71 -15.17
CA MET A 172 10.52 -9.99 -13.99
C MET A 172 10.31 -10.94 -12.81
N LYS A 173 10.62 -10.46 -11.61
CA LYS A 173 10.35 -11.15 -10.34
C LYS A 173 9.52 -10.29 -9.42
N TYR A 174 8.76 -10.94 -8.54
CA TYR A 174 8.04 -10.23 -7.49
C TYR A 174 9.01 -9.78 -6.41
N HIS A 175 9.06 -8.48 -6.19
CA HIS A 175 9.92 -7.83 -5.21
C HIS A 175 9.09 -7.22 -4.10
N LEU A 176 9.62 -7.30 -2.88
CA LEU A 176 9.10 -6.63 -1.71
C LEU A 176 9.91 -5.34 -1.51
N ILE A 177 9.22 -4.20 -1.48
CA ILE A 177 9.80 -2.90 -1.18
C ILE A 177 9.27 -2.45 0.18
N GLU A 178 10.16 -2.41 1.16
CA GLU A 178 9.89 -1.89 2.48
C GLU A 178 10.34 -0.43 2.57
N PHE A 179 9.49 0.42 3.15
CA PHE A 179 9.80 1.81 3.49
C PHE A 179 9.46 2.08 4.95
N GLN A 180 10.35 2.79 5.65
CA GLN A 180 10.13 3.26 7.01
C GLN A 180 10.48 4.75 7.12
N GLY A 181 9.93 5.41 8.15
CA GLY A 181 10.17 6.83 8.40
C GLY A 181 9.51 7.76 7.38
N LEU A 182 8.38 7.35 6.83
CA LEU A 182 7.57 8.17 5.92
C LEU A 182 6.53 9.00 6.68
N THR A 183 6.03 10.03 6.02
CA THR A 183 4.84 10.78 6.41
C THR A 183 4.03 11.19 5.19
N THR A 184 2.91 11.88 5.40
CA THR A 184 2.03 12.39 4.35
C THR A 184 1.36 13.69 4.82
N GLU A 185 0.99 14.56 3.87
CA GLU A 185 0.19 15.76 4.15
C GLU A 185 -1.31 15.45 4.29
N LYS A 186 -1.75 14.24 3.92
CA LYS A 186 -3.16 13.85 4.13
C LYS A 186 -3.43 13.69 5.63
N GLY A 187 -4.27 14.57 6.17
CA GLY A 187 -4.68 14.54 7.56
C GLY A 187 -5.75 13.50 7.90
N ASP A 188 -6.42 12.95 6.88
CA ASP A 188 -7.54 12.02 7.02
C ASP A 188 -7.39 10.79 6.13
N LEU A 189 -7.89 9.65 6.62
CA LEU A 189 -7.97 8.38 5.89
C LEU A 189 -9.39 7.82 5.98
N ASN A 190 -10.04 7.61 4.83
CA ASN A 190 -11.34 6.94 4.79
C ASN A 190 -11.15 5.44 5.05
N VAL A 191 -11.96 4.90 5.95
CA VAL A 191 -11.86 3.52 6.45
C VAL A 191 -13.24 2.88 6.59
N CYS A 192 -13.27 1.56 6.68
CA CYS A 192 -14.50 0.81 7.00
C CYS A 192 -14.19 -0.32 7.97
N SER A 193 -14.96 -0.41 9.07
CA SER A 193 -14.73 -1.39 10.14
C SER A 193 -15.41 -2.74 9.88
N ALA A 194 -16.28 -3.20 10.76
CA ALA A 194 -16.76 -4.59 10.80
C ALA A 194 -17.77 -4.91 9.70
N ALA A 195 -18.80 -4.08 9.55
CA ALA A 195 -19.79 -4.18 8.47
C ALA A 195 -19.47 -3.20 7.33
N SER A 196 -19.98 -3.45 6.11
CA SER A 196 -19.83 -2.55 4.96
C SER A 196 -20.48 -1.16 5.16
N THR A 197 -21.36 -1.05 6.16
CA THR A 197 -22.00 0.18 6.62
C THR A 197 -21.17 0.96 7.64
N ASP A 198 -20.15 0.34 8.26
CA ASP A 198 -19.35 0.94 9.33
C ASP A 198 -18.22 1.83 8.78
N LYS A 199 -18.60 2.75 7.90
CA LYS A 199 -17.69 3.71 7.30
C LYS A 199 -17.28 4.76 8.33
N GLY A 200 -16.09 5.31 8.14
CA GLY A 200 -15.58 6.39 8.96
C GLY A 200 -14.37 7.05 8.34
N THR A 201 -13.90 8.09 9.00
CA THR A 201 -12.68 8.80 8.67
C THR A 201 -11.77 8.73 9.89
N ALA A 202 -10.58 8.17 9.72
CA ALA A 202 -9.55 8.16 10.73
C ALA A 202 -8.69 9.41 10.55
N LYS A 203 -8.63 10.24 11.58
CA LYS A 203 -7.74 11.40 11.60
C LYS A 203 -6.33 10.94 11.90
N ILE A 204 -5.42 11.14 10.95
CA ILE A 204 -4.02 10.67 11.01
C ILE A 204 -3.03 11.83 11.16
N GLY A 205 -3.43 13.06 10.83
CA GLY A 205 -2.57 14.24 10.95
C GLY A 205 -3.35 15.54 11.11
N TYR A 206 -2.62 16.64 10.93
CA TYR A 206 -3.17 17.98 10.88
C TYR A 206 -3.91 18.20 9.56
N ILE A 207 -4.98 18.98 9.65
CA ILE A 207 -5.76 19.44 8.51
C ILE A 207 -5.72 20.96 8.61
N ALA A 208 -5.08 21.62 7.65
CA ALA A 208 -5.11 23.06 7.56
C ALA A 208 -6.56 23.49 7.26
N VAL A 209 -7.12 24.30 8.15
CA VAL A 209 -8.48 24.87 8.03
C VAL A 209 -8.39 26.26 7.41
#